data_AF-A0A7W1CTJ3-F1
#
_entry.id   AF-A0A7W1CTJ3-F1
#
_cell.length_a   1.000
_cell.length_b   1.000
_cell.length_c   1.000
_cell.angle_alpha   90.00
_cell.angle_beta   90.00
_cell.angle_gamma   90.00
#
_symmetry.space_group_name_H-M   'P 1'
#
loop_
_entity.id
_entity.type
_entity.pdbx_description
1 polymer ?
#
loop_
_entity_poly.entity_id
_entity_poly.type
_entity_poly.pdbx_seq_one_letter_code
_entity_poly.pdbx_strand_id
1 'polypeptide(L)'
;MTVHLLCARGPASLLNFCAVTLALFVLWPAPASSASRKFSTVVIDAGHGGFDRGGIPRQRVAEKAMTLDVAQRLQKRLRQAGYRVVMTRDSDVFISLGERVRIASRYRDAILVSVHFNSAARVGANGVETYYYSNNSAQLAADIHRHVVSSTSTENRGIRRRGYYVLRRSSVPAVLVECGFLTNPTESRMALDSSYRQRLADRIADGVMGKPTPPNRPVVAGLVHLPSPIRSTGNYNDFVRAEAERRPTYRKGSSKKSSKKSKKSSSKSAKKKSSSSETKKKKKSAASDE
;
A
#
# COMPACT_ATOMS: atom_id res chain seq x y z
N MET A 1 -43.92 -40.29 -94.80
CA MET A 1 -44.59 -40.93 -93.66
C MET A 1 -44.10 -40.23 -92.41
N THR A 2 -44.86 -39.74 -91.45
CA THR A 2 -46.30 -39.48 -91.26
C THR A 2 -46.34 -38.52 -90.06
N VAL A 3 -47.36 -37.69 -90.05
CA VAL A 3 -47.73 -36.72 -89.00
C VAL A 3 -48.02 -37.43 -87.66
N HIS A 4 -47.82 -36.76 -86.52
CA HIS A 4 -48.77 -36.58 -85.39
C HIS A 4 -48.01 -36.23 -84.08
N LEU A 5 -48.18 -35.01 -83.53
CA LEU A 5 -49.25 -34.57 -82.60
C LEU A 5 -49.24 -35.31 -81.25
N LEU A 6 -48.95 -34.62 -80.14
CA LEU A 6 -49.91 -34.08 -79.17
C LEU A 6 -49.40 -34.06 -77.71
N CYS A 7 -49.95 -33.09 -76.95
CA CYS A 7 -50.26 -33.12 -75.51
C CYS A 7 -49.26 -32.57 -74.46
N ALA A 8 -49.46 -31.28 -74.16
CA ALA A 8 -50.00 -30.72 -72.90
C ALA A 8 -49.49 -31.19 -71.52
N ARG A 9 -49.07 -30.22 -70.67
CA ARG A 9 -49.72 -29.81 -69.39
C ARG A 9 -48.83 -28.90 -68.51
N GLY A 10 -49.31 -27.69 -68.26
CA GLY A 10 -49.55 -27.07 -66.93
C GLY A 10 -48.41 -26.74 -65.94
N PRO A 11 -48.64 -25.83 -64.97
CA PRO A 11 -47.63 -24.94 -64.38
C PRO A 11 -47.38 -25.18 -62.86
N ALA A 12 -46.25 -24.69 -62.32
CA ALA A 12 -46.13 -24.35 -60.89
C ALA A 12 -44.92 -23.44 -60.59
N SER A 13 -45.23 -22.15 -60.45
CA SER A 13 -44.74 -21.22 -59.42
C SER A 13 -43.57 -21.61 -58.52
N LEU A 14 -42.50 -20.81 -58.54
CA LEU A 14 -41.67 -20.55 -57.35
C LEU A 14 -41.51 -19.04 -57.16
N LEU A 15 -42.03 -18.57 -56.03
CA LEU A 15 -41.99 -17.21 -55.56
C LEU A 15 -40.54 -16.72 -55.33
N ASN A 16 -40.22 -15.54 -55.85
CA ASN A 16 -39.08 -14.74 -55.42
C ASN A 16 -39.33 -14.22 -54.00
N PHE A 17 -38.67 -14.79 -53.00
CA PHE A 17 -38.56 -14.18 -51.69
C PHE A 17 -37.41 -13.17 -51.70
N CYS A 18 -37.79 -11.90 -51.77
CA CYS A 18 -36.94 -10.74 -51.55
C CYS A 18 -36.57 -10.68 -50.05
N ALA A 19 -35.35 -11.07 -49.68
CA ALA A 19 -34.86 -10.97 -48.31
C ALA A 19 -34.29 -9.56 -48.07
N VAL A 20 -35.14 -8.67 -47.53
CA VAL A 20 -34.71 -7.41 -46.93
C VAL A 20 -34.14 -7.72 -45.55
N THR A 21 -32.81 -7.83 -45.43
CA THR A 21 -32.15 -7.92 -44.12
C THR A 21 -32.08 -6.54 -43.48
N LEU A 22 -33.02 -6.25 -42.59
CA LEU A 22 -33.04 -5.09 -41.72
C LEU A 22 -31.88 -5.21 -40.72
N ALA A 23 -30.80 -4.45 -40.94
CA ALA A 23 -29.68 -4.37 -40.01
C ALA A 23 -30.11 -3.58 -38.75
N LEU A 24 -30.58 -4.30 -37.73
CA LEU A 24 -30.71 -3.76 -36.38
C LEU A 24 -29.30 -3.54 -35.81
N PHE A 25 -28.76 -2.34 -36.00
CA PHE A 25 -27.64 -1.84 -35.22
C PHE A 25 -28.09 -1.71 -33.76
N VAL A 26 -27.87 -2.75 -32.97
CA VAL A 26 -27.90 -2.68 -31.52
C VAL A 26 -26.86 -1.65 -31.11
N LEU A 27 -27.31 -0.48 -30.66
CA LEU A 27 -26.51 0.53 -29.97
C LEU A 27 -25.87 -0.14 -28.75
N TRP A 28 -24.66 -0.68 -28.92
CA TRP A 28 -23.85 -1.12 -27.81
C TRP A 28 -23.50 0.13 -27.00
N PRO A 29 -23.97 0.29 -25.74
CA PRO A 29 -23.61 1.44 -24.95
C PRO A 29 -22.09 1.44 -24.81
N ALA A 30 -21.45 2.52 -25.26
CA ALA A 30 -20.03 2.71 -25.05
C ALA A 30 -19.73 2.56 -23.55
N PRO A 31 -18.70 1.80 -23.15
CA PRO A 31 -18.36 1.68 -21.75
C PRO A 31 -18.15 3.09 -21.19
N ALA A 32 -18.88 3.42 -20.12
CA ALA A 32 -18.72 4.70 -19.43
C ALA A 32 -17.23 4.90 -19.16
N SER A 33 -16.64 5.94 -19.74
CA SER A 33 -15.25 6.30 -19.52
C SER A 33 -15.09 6.57 -18.02
N SER A 34 -14.55 5.59 -17.30
CA SER A 34 -14.16 5.79 -15.90
C SER A 34 -13.17 6.94 -15.93
N ALA A 35 -13.52 8.09 -15.37
CA ALA A 35 -12.61 9.23 -15.26
C ALA A 35 -11.28 8.69 -14.69
N SER A 36 -10.25 8.60 -15.53
CA SER A 36 -8.98 7.99 -15.14
C SER A 36 -8.45 8.82 -13.99
N ARG A 37 -8.24 8.20 -12.82
CA ARG A 37 -7.63 8.93 -11.71
C ARG A 37 -6.31 9.55 -12.17
N LYS A 38 -6.10 10.81 -11.77
CA LYS A 38 -5.00 11.68 -12.24
C LYS A 38 -3.62 11.29 -11.68
N PHE A 39 -3.24 10.02 -11.75
CA PHE A 39 -1.90 9.56 -11.43
C PHE A 39 -1.55 8.29 -12.22
N SER A 40 -0.29 8.19 -12.62
CA SER A 40 0.27 6.98 -13.26
C SER A 40 1.18 6.20 -12.31
N THR A 41 1.60 6.82 -11.20
CA THR A 41 2.56 6.26 -10.26
C THR A 41 1.94 6.05 -8.87
N VAL A 42 2.14 4.88 -8.29
CA VAL A 42 1.78 4.59 -6.90
C VAL A 42 3.06 4.31 -6.13
N VAL A 43 3.36 5.18 -5.18
CA VAL A 43 4.44 4.98 -4.22
C VAL A 43 3.83 4.24 -3.03
N ILE A 44 4.28 3.01 -2.80
CA ILE A 44 3.83 2.18 -1.69
C ILE A 44 4.85 2.28 -0.58
N ASP A 45 4.38 2.69 0.59
CA ASP A 45 5.18 2.80 1.79
C ASP A 45 4.87 1.65 2.76
N ALA A 46 5.77 0.68 2.85
CA ALA A 46 5.66 -0.37 3.85
C ALA A 46 6.14 0.18 5.20
N GLY A 47 5.22 0.43 6.14
CA GLY A 47 5.52 1.01 7.45
C GLY A 47 6.65 0.29 8.20
N HIS A 48 7.42 1.02 9.01
CA HIS A 48 8.53 0.48 9.82
C HIS A 48 9.66 -0.17 8.99
N GLY A 49 10.43 -1.09 9.58
CA GLY A 49 11.48 -1.85 8.91
C GLY A 49 12.84 -1.78 9.63
N GLY A 50 13.68 -2.80 9.43
CA GLY A 50 14.99 -2.87 10.07
C GLY A 50 14.87 -2.93 11.59
N PHE A 51 15.53 -2.00 12.30
CA PHE A 51 15.46 -1.92 13.77
C PHE A 51 14.09 -1.50 14.29
N ASP A 52 13.30 -0.80 13.47
CA ASP A 52 11.95 -0.39 13.83
C ASP A 52 10.99 -1.57 13.57
N ARG A 53 10.59 -2.23 14.64
CA ARG A 53 9.67 -3.38 14.62
C ARG A 53 8.22 -2.97 14.31
N GLY A 54 7.86 -1.73 14.64
CA GLY A 54 6.49 -1.26 14.80
C GLY A 54 5.76 -1.88 16.00
N GLY A 55 4.56 -1.37 16.27
CA GLY A 55 3.73 -1.75 17.41
C GLY A 55 4.24 -1.35 18.80
N ILE A 56 3.76 -2.05 19.83
CA ILE A 56 4.05 -1.79 21.26
C ILE A 56 4.70 -3.00 21.97
N PRO A 57 5.22 -2.84 23.21
CA PRO A 57 5.70 -3.97 24.01
C PRO A 57 4.64 -5.08 24.17
N ARG A 58 5.08 -6.34 24.25
CA ARG A 58 4.24 -7.56 24.35
C ARG A 58 3.39 -7.90 23.11
N GLN A 59 3.39 -7.05 22.07
CA GLN A 59 2.85 -7.42 20.77
C GLN A 59 3.62 -8.63 20.21
N ARG A 60 2.90 -9.68 19.80
CA ARG A 60 3.50 -10.95 19.34
C ARG A 60 4.07 -10.86 17.93
N VAL A 61 3.34 -10.19 17.04
CA VAL A 61 3.71 -10.07 15.62
C VAL A 61 4.45 -8.76 15.38
N ALA A 62 5.57 -8.81 14.64
CA ALA A 62 6.23 -7.59 14.20
C ALA A 62 5.44 -6.93 13.07
N GLU A 63 5.04 -5.68 13.27
CA GLU A 63 4.27 -4.92 12.28
C GLU A 63 5.03 -4.79 10.96
N LYS A 64 6.32 -4.47 11.02
CA LYS A 64 7.20 -4.32 9.83
C LYS A 64 7.14 -5.49 8.84
N ALA A 65 6.86 -6.69 9.33
CA ALA A 65 6.83 -7.90 8.53
C ALA A 65 5.46 -8.06 7.83
N MET A 66 4.38 -7.72 8.53
CA MET A 66 3.03 -7.73 7.97
C MET A 66 2.85 -6.62 6.94
N THR A 67 3.35 -5.42 7.23
CA THR A 67 3.28 -4.27 6.31
C THR A 67 4.08 -4.53 5.03
N LEU A 68 5.25 -5.18 5.13
CA LEU A 68 6.05 -5.53 3.95
C LEU A 68 5.33 -6.52 3.04
N ASP A 69 4.79 -7.61 3.59
CA ASP A 69 4.11 -8.64 2.80
C ASP A 69 2.84 -8.07 2.12
N VAL A 70 2.02 -7.28 2.84
CA VAL A 70 0.86 -6.60 2.22
C VAL A 70 1.31 -5.63 1.12
N ALA A 71 2.36 -4.84 1.37
CA ALA A 71 2.87 -3.88 0.40
C ALA A 71 3.43 -4.55 -0.88
N GLN A 72 4.12 -5.69 -0.77
CA GLN A 72 4.60 -6.46 -1.92
C GLN A 72 3.45 -7.08 -2.72
N ARG A 73 2.40 -7.58 -2.06
CA ARG A 73 1.18 -8.06 -2.73
C ARG A 73 0.47 -6.93 -3.46
N LEU A 74 0.35 -5.76 -2.81
CA LEU A 74 -0.22 -4.55 -3.39
C LEU A 74 0.58 -4.10 -4.61
N GLN A 75 1.91 -4.15 -4.52
CA GLN A 75 2.80 -3.85 -5.65
C GLN A 75 2.51 -4.75 -6.84
N LYS A 76 2.44 -6.07 -6.64
CA LYS A 76 2.14 -7.03 -7.70
C LYS A 76 0.80 -6.71 -8.35
N ARG A 77 -0.24 -6.48 -7.55
CA ARG A 77 -1.60 -6.20 -8.02
C ARG A 77 -1.68 -4.91 -8.83
N LEU A 78 -1.06 -3.83 -8.37
CA LEU A 78 -1.07 -2.54 -9.07
C LEU A 78 -0.21 -2.56 -10.34
N ARG A 79 0.92 -3.27 -10.35
CA ARG A 79 1.72 -3.47 -11.57
C ARG A 79 0.93 -4.22 -12.65
N GLN A 80 0.18 -5.25 -12.27
CA GLN A 80 -0.70 -5.98 -13.18
C GLN A 80 -1.80 -5.10 -13.78
N ALA A 81 -2.21 -4.05 -13.06
CA ALA A 81 -3.18 -3.06 -13.54
C ALA A 81 -2.55 -1.91 -14.35
N GLY A 82 -1.24 -1.98 -14.67
CA GLY A 82 -0.55 -1.01 -15.52
C GLY A 82 0.05 0.20 -14.79
N TYR A 83 -0.02 0.27 -13.45
CA TYR A 83 0.60 1.36 -12.71
C TYR A 83 2.12 1.20 -12.61
N ARG A 84 2.83 2.33 -12.68
CA ARG A 84 4.21 2.38 -12.20
C ARG A 84 4.20 2.30 -10.67
N VAL A 85 4.81 1.27 -10.11
CA VAL A 85 4.86 1.09 -8.65
C VAL A 85 6.28 1.24 -8.12
N VAL A 86 6.44 2.13 -7.15
CA VAL A 86 7.68 2.42 -6.44
C VAL A 86 7.50 2.04 -4.97
N MET A 87 8.41 1.25 -4.41
CA MET A 87 8.38 0.90 -2.98
C MET A 87 9.31 1.82 -2.20
N THR A 88 8.93 2.26 -1.00
CA THR A 88 9.89 2.91 -0.09
C THR A 88 10.91 1.91 0.44
N ARG A 89 10.48 0.66 0.65
CA ARG A 89 11.32 -0.52 0.90
C ARG A 89 10.66 -1.77 0.34
N ASP A 90 11.46 -2.68 -0.19
CA ASP A 90 11.07 -4.01 -0.70
C ASP A 90 11.66 -5.16 0.14
N SER A 91 12.38 -4.81 1.20
CA SER A 91 13.06 -5.72 2.13
C SER A 91 12.96 -5.20 3.58
N ASP A 92 13.48 -5.96 4.54
CA ASP A 92 13.49 -5.58 5.96
C ASP A 92 14.61 -4.58 6.28
N VAL A 93 14.46 -3.36 5.79
CA VAL A 93 15.37 -2.24 6.00
C VAL A 93 14.63 -1.06 6.62
N PHE A 94 15.31 -0.30 7.47
CA PHE A 94 14.75 0.92 8.02
C PHE A 94 14.87 2.06 7.00
N ILE A 95 13.74 2.74 6.75
CA ILE A 95 13.68 3.97 5.96
C ILE A 95 13.10 5.07 6.84
N SER A 96 13.78 6.21 6.95
CA SER A 96 13.31 7.33 7.77
C SER A 96 12.04 7.96 7.19
N LEU A 97 11.22 8.60 8.03
CA LEU A 97 9.99 9.25 7.57
C LEU A 97 10.27 10.33 6.50
N GLY A 98 11.37 11.06 6.63
CA GLY A 98 11.85 12.03 5.64
C GLY A 98 12.19 11.38 4.30
N GLU A 99 12.89 10.25 4.32
CA GLU A 99 13.25 9.53 3.10
C GLU A 99 12.01 8.96 2.39
N ARG A 100 11.03 8.42 3.12
CA ARG A 100 9.77 7.93 2.55
C ARG A 100 9.06 9.00 1.73
N VAL A 101 8.94 10.20 2.30
CA VAL A 101 8.36 11.37 1.63
C VAL A 101 9.22 11.80 0.44
N ARG A 102 10.55 11.85 0.62
CA ARG A 102 11.48 12.25 -0.45
C ARG A 102 11.40 11.31 -1.65
N ILE A 103 11.25 10.01 -1.44
CA ILE A 103 11.03 9.02 -2.51
C ILE A 103 9.77 9.39 -3.29
N ALA A 104 8.66 9.66 -2.60
CA ALA A 104 7.41 10.02 -3.25
C ALA A 104 7.52 11.32 -4.08
N SER A 105 8.21 12.33 -3.55
CA SER A 105 8.39 13.63 -4.22
C SER A 105 9.21 13.60 -5.50
N ARG A 106 9.94 12.50 -5.80
CA ARG A 106 10.71 12.36 -7.05
C ARG A 106 9.82 12.13 -8.28
N TYR A 107 8.58 11.71 -8.08
CA TYR A 107 7.69 11.34 -9.17
C TYR A 107 6.61 12.40 -9.35
N ARG A 108 6.48 12.88 -10.59
CA ARG A 108 5.30 13.63 -11.05
C ARG A 108 4.14 12.64 -11.23
N ASP A 109 2.90 13.12 -11.10
CA ASP A 109 1.67 12.33 -11.23
C ASP A 109 1.66 11.05 -10.40
N ALA A 110 1.98 11.20 -9.11
CA ALA A 110 2.06 10.12 -8.15
C ALA A 110 1.08 10.29 -7.00
N ILE A 111 0.81 9.19 -6.30
CA ILE A 111 0.22 9.16 -4.97
C ILE A 111 1.12 8.36 -4.03
N LEU A 112 0.95 8.56 -2.72
CA LEU A 112 1.58 7.79 -1.65
C LEU A 112 0.52 6.97 -0.91
N VAL A 113 0.73 5.64 -0.82
CA VAL A 113 -0.11 4.73 -0.03
C VAL A 113 0.77 4.05 1.01
N SER A 114 0.62 4.44 2.27
CA SER A 114 1.34 3.87 3.42
C SER A 114 0.50 2.78 4.06
N VAL A 115 1.11 1.61 4.29
CA VAL A 115 0.47 0.42 4.84
C VAL A 115 1.02 0.16 6.23
N HIS A 116 0.12 0.12 7.21
CA HIS A 116 0.40 -0.07 8.63
C HIS A 116 -0.59 -1.05 9.27
N PHE A 117 -0.26 -1.50 10.48
CA PHE A 117 -1.24 -2.11 11.37
C PHE A 117 -1.16 -1.43 12.73
N ASN A 118 -2.32 -1.11 13.29
CA ASN A 118 -2.40 -0.34 14.50
C ASN A 118 -1.99 -1.17 15.72
N SER A 119 -1.82 -0.48 16.84
CA SER A 119 -1.61 -1.07 18.16
C SER A 119 -2.26 -0.17 19.21
N ALA A 120 -2.80 -0.79 20.26
CA ALA A 120 -3.39 -0.07 21.38
C ALA A 120 -3.06 -0.77 22.70
N ALA A 121 -2.82 0.04 23.74
CA ALA A 121 -2.69 -0.46 25.11
C ALA A 121 -4.02 -1.00 25.65
N ARG A 122 -5.14 -0.43 25.22
CA ARG A 122 -6.48 -0.92 25.58
C ARG A 122 -6.72 -2.28 24.93
N VAL A 123 -7.02 -3.27 25.76
CA VAL A 123 -7.40 -4.61 25.31
C VAL A 123 -8.68 -4.54 24.46
N GLY A 124 -8.71 -5.29 23.36
CA GLY A 124 -9.90 -5.46 22.54
C GLY A 124 -10.16 -4.36 21.49
N ALA A 125 -9.30 -3.34 21.39
CA ALA A 125 -9.32 -2.46 20.22
C ALA A 125 -9.17 -3.31 18.95
N ASN A 126 -10.06 -3.10 17.98
CA ASN A 126 -10.04 -3.79 16.70
C ASN A 126 -10.60 -2.87 15.62
N GLY A 127 -10.33 -3.18 14.35
CA GLY A 127 -10.91 -2.49 13.21
C GLY A 127 -9.92 -1.75 12.32
N VAL A 128 -10.40 -1.35 11.15
CA VAL A 128 -9.63 -0.66 10.11
C VAL A 128 -9.80 0.84 10.25
N GLU A 129 -8.70 1.58 10.15
CA GLU A 129 -8.69 3.05 10.08
C GLU A 129 -7.99 3.50 8.80
N THR A 130 -8.37 4.65 8.27
CA THR A 130 -7.66 5.25 7.14
C THR A 130 -7.45 6.74 7.38
N TYR A 131 -6.24 7.19 7.10
CA TYR A 131 -5.77 8.51 7.44
C TYR A 131 -5.32 9.27 6.20
N TYR A 132 -5.60 10.56 6.21
CA TYR A 132 -5.13 11.51 5.19
C TYR A 132 -4.78 12.84 5.87
N TYR A 133 -4.15 13.76 5.14
CA TYR A 133 -3.89 15.11 5.65
C TYR A 133 -4.41 16.22 4.74
N SER A 134 -4.05 16.15 3.45
CA SER A 134 -4.40 17.16 2.45
C SER A 134 -5.78 16.90 1.85
N ASN A 135 -6.53 17.95 1.51
CA ASN A 135 -7.90 17.83 0.99
C ASN A 135 -7.97 17.00 -0.30
N ASN A 136 -6.98 17.14 -1.19
CA ASN A 136 -6.85 16.34 -2.42
C ASN A 136 -6.61 14.83 -2.19
N SER A 137 -6.39 14.40 -0.94
CA SER A 137 -6.24 12.99 -0.55
C SER A 137 -7.53 12.39 0.02
N ALA A 138 -8.54 13.21 0.34
CA ALA A 138 -9.75 12.77 1.04
C ALA A 138 -10.54 11.73 0.25
N GLN A 139 -10.77 11.97 -1.05
CA GLN A 139 -11.50 11.04 -1.91
C GLN A 139 -10.75 9.71 -2.07
N LEU A 140 -9.43 9.76 -2.30
CA LEU A 140 -8.57 8.57 -2.37
C LEU A 140 -8.65 7.75 -1.07
N ALA A 141 -8.58 8.41 0.09
CA ALA A 141 -8.71 7.76 1.39
C ALA A 141 -10.09 7.10 1.55
N ALA A 142 -11.16 7.77 1.14
CA ALA A 142 -12.52 7.23 1.21
C ALA A 142 -12.71 6.00 0.32
N ASP A 143 -12.19 6.05 -0.90
CA ASP A 143 -12.29 4.93 -1.83
C ASP A 143 -11.47 3.72 -1.37
N ILE A 144 -10.25 3.92 -0.87
CA ILE A 144 -9.46 2.85 -0.24
C ILE A 144 -10.20 2.26 0.96
N HIS A 145 -10.65 3.11 1.88
CA HIS A 145 -11.28 2.66 3.11
C HIS A 145 -12.53 1.82 2.84
N ARG A 146 -13.43 2.26 1.96
CA ARG A 146 -14.66 1.52 1.61
C ARG A 146 -14.38 0.11 1.07
N HIS A 147 -13.34 -0.04 0.25
CA HIS A 147 -12.96 -1.36 -0.26
C HIS A 147 -12.34 -2.25 0.80
N VAL A 148 -11.51 -1.69 1.68
CA VAL A 148 -10.88 -2.48 2.75
C VAL A 148 -11.94 -2.97 3.73
N VAL A 149 -12.80 -2.09 4.25
CA VAL A 149 -13.81 -2.47 5.26
C VAL A 149 -14.84 -3.48 4.74
N SER A 150 -15.21 -3.41 3.46
CA SER A 150 -16.16 -4.38 2.84
C SER A 150 -15.58 -5.80 2.71
N SER A 151 -14.30 -6.00 3.00
CA SER A 151 -13.61 -7.29 2.89
C SER A 151 -13.18 -7.89 4.24
N THR A 152 -13.45 -7.16 5.33
CA THR A 152 -13.02 -7.52 6.68
C THR A 152 -14.25 -7.68 7.58
N SER A 153 -14.24 -8.67 8.46
CA SER A 153 -15.23 -8.82 9.53
C SER A 153 -14.90 -7.99 10.79
N THR A 154 -14.04 -6.97 10.65
CA THR A 154 -13.54 -6.11 11.73
C THR A 154 -14.33 -4.81 11.81
N GLU A 155 -14.23 -4.08 12.92
CA GLU A 155 -14.89 -2.77 13.06
C GLU A 155 -14.47 -1.80 11.94
N ASN A 156 -15.44 -1.04 11.43
CA ASN A 156 -15.18 0.14 10.61
C ASN A 156 -14.96 1.34 11.54
N ARG A 157 -13.72 1.79 11.67
CA ARG A 157 -13.34 2.90 12.56
C ARG A 157 -13.24 4.26 11.85
N GLY A 158 -13.55 4.25 10.56
CA GLY A 158 -13.70 5.42 9.71
C GLY A 158 -12.40 6.01 9.16
N ILE A 159 -12.59 7.13 8.47
CA ILE A 159 -11.56 7.89 7.79
C ILE A 159 -11.31 9.17 8.60
N ARG A 160 -10.05 9.51 8.87
CA ARG A 160 -9.71 10.66 9.73
C ARG A 160 -8.58 11.49 9.15
N ARG A 161 -8.70 12.81 9.28
CA ARG A 161 -7.57 13.71 9.00
C ARG A 161 -6.57 13.65 10.16
N ARG A 162 -5.30 13.34 9.89
CA ARG A 162 -4.21 13.28 10.89
C ARG A 162 -2.90 13.81 10.35
N GLY A 163 -2.15 14.50 11.20
CA GLY A 163 -0.87 15.14 10.86
C GLY A 163 0.34 14.22 10.88
N TYR A 164 0.19 12.92 10.57
CA TYR A 164 1.33 12.00 10.49
C TYR A 164 2.36 12.52 9.49
N TYR A 165 3.64 12.37 9.80
CA TYR A 165 4.71 13.00 9.04
C TYR A 165 4.64 12.67 7.54
N VAL A 166 4.47 11.40 7.19
CA VAL A 166 4.38 10.92 5.80
C VAL A 166 3.17 11.48 5.04
N LEU A 167 2.10 11.84 5.74
CA LEU A 167 0.91 12.45 5.15
C LEU A 167 1.08 13.98 5.03
N ARG A 168 1.50 14.63 6.11
CA ARG A 168 1.61 16.08 6.21
C ARG A 168 2.73 16.66 5.35
N ARG A 169 3.82 15.92 5.17
CA ARG A 169 5.01 16.38 4.43
C ARG A 169 5.05 15.89 2.99
N SER A 170 4.12 15.02 2.58
CA SER A 170 4.03 14.56 1.20
C SER A 170 3.64 15.71 0.26
N SER A 171 4.38 15.85 -0.85
CA SER A 171 4.04 16.77 -1.94
C SER A 171 3.00 16.19 -2.91
N VAL A 172 2.64 14.93 -2.74
CA VAL A 172 1.64 14.20 -3.53
C VAL A 172 0.48 13.76 -2.64
N PRO A 173 -0.73 13.46 -3.19
CA PRO A 173 -1.82 12.92 -2.39
C PRO A 173 -1.35 11.67 -1.63
N ALA A 174 -1.63 11.63 -0.32
CA ALA A 174 -1.07 10.63 0.58
C ALA A 174 -2.15 10.06 1.51
N VAL A 175 -2.16 8.73 1.63
CA VAL A 175 -3.07 7.98 2.48
C VAL A 175 -2.28 6.98 3.31
N LEU A 176 -2.64 6.82 4.57
CA LEU A 176 -2.12 5.76 5.45
C LEU A 176 -3.28 4.86 5.87
N VAL A 177 -3.12 3.57 5.67
CA VAL A 177 -4.13 2.55 6.01
C VAL A 177 -3.65 1.76 7.21
N GLU A 178 -4.43 1.76 8.27
CA GLU A 178 -4.25 0.84 9.40
C GLU A 178 -5.13 -0.38 9.19
N CYS A 179 -4.50 -1.51 8.88
CA CYS A 179 -5.19 -2.73 8.45
C CYS A 179 -5.78 -3.58 9.59
N GLY A 180 -5.88 -3.06 10.81
CA GLY A 180 -6.29 -3.78 12.03
C GLY A 180 -5.29 -3.60 13.17
N PHE A 181 -5.60 -4.06 14.38
CA PHE A 181 -4.78 -3.92 15.58
C PHE A 181 -3.99 -5.20 15.88
N LEU A 182 -2.66 -5.16 15.80
CA LEU A 182 -1.82 -6.33 16.11
C LEU A 182 -1.78 -6.68 17.61
N THR A 183 -2.28 -5.80 18.47
CA THR A 183 -2.50 -6.09 19.89
C THR A 183 -3.78 -6.88 20.15
N ASN A 184 -4.69 -6.93 19.17
CA ASN A 184 -5.88 -7.77 19.22
C ASN A 184 -5.52 -9.21 18.83
N PRO A 185 -5.78 -10.23 19.67
CA PRO A 185 -5.42 -11.62 19.36
C PRO A 185 -6.10 -12.18 18.11
N THR A 186 -7.31 -11.72 17.77
CA THR A 186 -8.03 -12.15 16.56
C THR A 186 -7.44 -11.49 15.33
N GLU A 187 -7.25 -10.18 15.33
CA GLU A 187 -6.65 -9.49 14.17
C GLU A 187 -5.19 -9.83 13.98
N SER A 188 -4.43 -10.09 15.04
CA SER A 188 -3.06 -10.61 14.93
C SER A 188 -3.02 -11.98 14.25
N ARG A 189 -4.01 -12.86 14.49
CA ARG A 189 -4.12 -14.16 13.80
C ARG A 189 -4.51 -13.97 12.34
N MET A 190 -5.45 -13.07 12.06
CA MET A 190 -5.78 -12.71 10.68
C MET A 190 -4.58 -12.12 9.94
N ALA A 191 -3.80 -11.23 10.58
CA ALA A 191 -2.60 -10.66 10.00
C ALA A 191 -1.56 -11.73 9.63
N LEU A 192 -1.46 -12.83 10.40
CA LEU A 192 -0.60 -13.98 10.09
C LEU A 192 -1.13 -14.86 8.94
N ASP A 193 -2.42 -14.79 8.63
CA ASP A 193 -3.03 -15.50 7.51
C ASP A 193 -2.68 -14.83 6.17
N SER A 194 -2.07 -15.60 5.26
CA SER A 194 -1.66 -15.09 3.95
C SER A 194 -2.81 -14.70 3.05
N SER A 195 -3.96 -15.36 3.17
CA SER A 195 -5.15 -15.05 2.38
C SER A 195 -5.75 -13.71 2.82
N TYR A 196 -5.71 -13.40 4.11
CA TYR A 196 -6.12 -12.11 4.65
C TYR A 196 -5.22 -10.97 4.14
N ARG A 197 -3.89 -11.14 4.20
CA ARG A 197 -2.96 -10.14 3.64
C ARG A 197 -3.14 -9.95 2.14
N GLN A 198 -3.45 -11.02 1.40
CA GLN A 198 -3.81 -10.91 -0.02
C GLN A 198 -5.11 -10.12 -0.23
N ARG A 199 -6.16 -10.40 0.54
CA ARG A 199 -7.42 -9.65 0.47
C ARG A 199 -7.21 -8.16 0.77
N LEU A 200 -6.43 -7.82 1.80
CA LEU A 200 -6.09 -6.42 2.11
C LEU A 200 -5.42 -5.74 0.91
N ALA A 201 -4.41 -6.37 0.32
CA ALA A 201 -3.70 -5.83 -0.85
C ALA A 201 -4.63 -5.63 -2.06
N ASP A 202 -5.49 -6.61 -2.37
CA ASP A 202 -6.43 -6.52 -3.48
C ASP A 202 -7.43 -5.38 -3.28
N ARG A 203 -7.87 -5.15 -2.05
CA ARG A 203 -8.89 -4.14 -1.72
C ARG A 203 -8.33 -2.74 -1.63
N ILE A 204 -7.10 -2.59 -1.11
CA ILE A 204 -6.36 -1.33 -1.23
C ILE A 204 -6.16 -1.00 -2.72
N ALA A 205 -5.77 -1.98 -3.55
CA ALA A 205 -5.61 -1.77 -4.99
C ALA A 205 -6.92 -1.36 -5.68
N ASP A 206 -8.05 -2.02 -5.38
CA ASP A 206 -9.36 -1.68 -5.95
C ASP A 206 -9.76 -0.24 -5.58
N GLY A 207 -9.53 0.18 -4.34
CA GLY A 207 -9.78 1.56 -3.91
C GLY A 207 -8.81 2.59 -4.52
N VAL A 208 -7.55 2.22 -4.77
CA VAL A 208 -6.59 3.03 -5.54
C VAL A 208 -7.04 3.20 -6.99
N MET A 209 -7.51 2.12 -7.62
CA MET A 209 -8.05 2.12 -8.98
C MET A 209 -9.40 2.87 -9.09
N GLY A 210 -10.06 3.16 -7.97
CA GLY A 210 -11.38 3.78 -7.97
C GLY A 210 -12.45 2.86 -8.54
N LYS A 211 -12.32 1.55 -8.33
CA LYS A 211 -13.34 0.59 -8.76
C LYS A 211 -14.67 0.85 -8.03
N PRO A 212 -15.81 0.44 -8.62
CA PRO A 212 -17.08 0.43 -7.91
C PRO A 212 -16.96 -0.39 -6.63
N THR A 213 -17.43 0.16 -5.52
CA THR A 213 -17.42 -0.55 -4.24
C THR A 213 -18.31 -1.79 -4.34
N PRO A 214 -17.90 -2.94 -3.78
CA PRO A 214 -18.78 -4.09 -3.67
C PRO A 214 -20.05 -3.70 -2.92
N PRO A 215 -21.23 -4.22 -3.30
CA PRO A 215 -22.43 -4.04 -2.49
C PRO A 215 -22.13 -4.53 -1.06
N ASN A 216 -22.69 -3.83 -0.08
CA ASN A 216 -22.45 -4.06 1.35
C ASN A 216 -23.04 -5.42 1.76
N ARG A 217 -22.42 -6.52 1.35
CA ARG A 217 -22.77 -7.86 1.80
C ARG A 217 -22.07 -8.04 3.14
N PRO A 218 -22.80 -8.30 4.25
CA PRO A 218 -22.14 -8.85 5.42
C PRO A 218 -21.37 -10.07 4.91
N VAL A 219 -20.07 -10.14 5.21
CA VAL A 219 -19.31 -11.37 5.03
C VAL A 219 -19.92 -12.34 6.03
N VAL A 220 -20.99 -13.03 5.62
CA VAL A 220 -21.53 -14.17 6.34
C VAL A 220 -20.35 -15.10 6.54
N ALA A 221 -20.16 -15.54 7.78
CA ALA A 221 -19.04 -16.38 8.20
C ALA A 221 -19.06 -17.79 7.56
N GLY A 222 -19.71 -17.99 6.43
CA GLY A 222 -19.82 -19.26 5.71
C GLY A 222 -19.76 -19.05 4.20
N LEU A 223 -19.00 -19.93 3.53
CA LEU A 223 -18.80 -20.01 2.07
C LEU A 223 -17.88 -18.95 1.45
N VAL A 224 -16.65 -18.88 1.95
CA VAL A 224 -15.52 -18.90 0.99
C VAL A 224 -15.11 -20.35 0.92
N HIS A 225 -15.12 -20.96 -0.26
CA HIS A 225 -14.52 -22.27 -0.48
C HIS A 225 -13.02 -22.11 -0.19
N LEU A 226 -12.65 -22.36 1.07
CA LEU A 226 -11.26 -22.42 1.49
C LEU A 226 -10.67 -23.60 0.70
N PRO A 227 -9.56 -23.43 -0.06
CA PRO A 227 -8.77 -24.60 -0.40
C PRO A 227 -8.50 -25.34 0.91
N SER A 228 -8.70 -26.67 0.90
CA SER A 228 -8.63 -27.58 2.04
C SER A 228 -7.65 -27.10 3.11
N PRO A 229 -7.95 -27.26 4.41
CA PRO A 229 -7.09 -26.74 5.47
C PRO A 229 -5.68 -27.30 5.30
N ILE A 230 -4.80 -26.51 4.69
CA ILE A 230 -3.37 -26.66 4.89
C ILE A 230 -3.24 -26.44 6.38
N ARG A 231 -2.78 -27.46 7.10
CA ARG A 231 -2.39 -27.37 8.51
C ARG A 231 -1.48 -26.14 8.67
N SER A 232 -2.07 -25.00 8.99
CA SER A 232 -1.37 -23.77 9.30
C SER A 232 -1.70 -23.44 10.73
N THR A 233 -1.12 -24.24 11.63
CA THR A 233 -0.61 -23.70 12.88
C THR A 233 0.55 -22.76 12.52
N GLY A 234 0.27 -21.65 11.83
CA GLY A 234 1.28 -20.73 11.35
C GLY A 234 1.82 -19.96 12.54
N ASN A 235 2.81 -20.52 13.22
CA ASN A 235 3.56 -19.80 14.23
C ASN A 235 4.20 -18.59 13.53
N TYR A 236 4.28 -17.45 14.21
CA TYR A 236 4.96 -16.26 13.69
C TYR A 236 6.37 -16.60 13.16
N ASN A 237 7.05 -17.56 13.81
CA ASN A 237 8.37 -18.04 13.39
C ASN A 237 8.34 -18.73 12.01
N ASP A 238 7.27 -19.42 11.65
CA ASP A 238 7.13 -20.08 10.34
C ASP A 238 6.93 -19.03 9.25
N PHE A 239 6.17 -17.97 9.54
CA PHE A 239 6.05 -16.82 8.64
C PHE A 239 7.41 -16.14 8.42
N VAL A 240 8.13 -15.85 9.51
CA VAL A 240 9.46 -15.20 9.44
C VAL A 240 10.45 -16.06 8.67
N ARG A 241 10.41 -17.38 8.89
CA ARG A 241 11.27 -18.34 8.19
C ARG A 241 10.94 -18.42 6.69
N ALA A 242 9.67 -18.59 6.34
CA ALA A 242 9.23 -18.59 4.94
C ALA A 242 9.61 -17.29 4.22
N GLU A 243 9.58 -16.15 4.91
CA GLU A 243 10.00 -14.87 4.36
C GLU A 243 11.53 -14.75 4.24
N ALA A 244 12.28 -15.31 5.18
CA ALA A 244 13.74 -15.38 5.08
C ALA A 244 14.19 -16.27 3.91
N GLU A 245 13.48 -17.37 3.65
CA GLU A 245 13.76 -18.32 2.57
C GLU A 245 13.43 -17.77 1.17
N ARG A 246 12.50 -16.81 1.05
CA ARG A 246 12.18 -16.13 -0.22
C ARG A 246 13.22 -15.09 -0.66
N ARG A 247 14.27 -14.85 0.13
CA ARG A 247 15.31 -13.85 -0.20
C ARG A 247 16.27 -14.40 -1.25
N PRO A 248 16.59 -13.64 -2.33
CA PRO A 248 17.78 -13.93 -3.11
C PRO A 248 19.01 -13.77 -2.20
N THR A 249 19.91 -14.75 -2.21
CA THR A 249 21.14 -14.72 -1.43
C THR A 249 22.05 -13.60 -1.92
N TYR A 250 22.14 -12.52 -1.15
CA TYR A 250 23.12 -11.47 -1.40
C TYR A 250 24.53 -12.02 -1.10
N ARG A 251 25.27 -12.34 -2.16
CA ARG A 251 26.69 -12.71 -2.07
C ARG A 251 27.47 -11.45 -1.67
N LYS A 252 27.89 -11.37 -0.41
CA LYS A 252 28.73 -10.28 0.12
C LYS A 252 30.06 -10.29 -0.64
N GLY A 253 30.28 -9.31 -1.52
CA GLY A 253 31.59 -9.06 -2.11
C GLY A 253 32.58 -8.71 -1.00
N SER A 254 33.67 -9.47 -0.91
CA SER A 254 34.73 -9.24 0.06
C SER A 254 35.47 -7.93 -0.24
N SER A 255 35.18 -6.86 0.50
CA SER A 255 36.10 -5.72 0.52
C SER A 255 37.23 -6.01 1.50
N LYS A 256 38.45 -6.15 0.95
CA LYS A 256 39.69 -6.23 1.73
C LYS A 256 39.84 -4.94 2.54
N LYS A 257 39.80 -5.04 3.88
CA LYS A 257 40.18 -3.96 4.80
C LYS A 257 41.69 -3.73 4.66
N SER A 258 42.11 -2.60 4.10
CA SER A 258 43.47 -2.08 4.25
C SER A 258 43.52 -1.19 5.50
N SER A 259 44.32 -1.61 6.48
CA SER A 259 44.60 -0.86 7.69
C SER A 259 45.68 0.20 7.42
N LYS A 260 45.30 1.48 7.40
CA LYS A 260 46.28 2.58 7.50
C LYS A 260 46.60 2.86 8.98
N LYS A 261 47.82 2.48 9.36
CA LYS A 261 48.46 2.74 10.66
C LYS A 261 48.87 4.23 10.73
N SER A 262 48.26 5.02 11.61
CA SER A 262 48.70 6.40 11.84
C SER A 262 49.96 6.41 12.73
N LYS A 263 51.04 6.99 12.20
CA LYS A 263 52.24 7.30 12.97
C LYS A 263 52.01 8.59 13.76
N LYS A 264 52.21 8.52 15.08
CA LYS A 264 52.18 9.64 16.01
C LYS A 264 53.60 10.21 16.10
N SER A 265 53.81 11.45 15.64
CA SER A 265 55.06 12.19 15.87
C SER A 265 54.80 13.31 16.86
N SER A 266 55.58 13.27 17.93
CA SER A 266 55.70 14.24 19.01
C SER A 266 56.41 15.51 18.58
N SER A 267 55.96 16.67 19.06
CA SER A 267 56.85 17.78 19.41
C SER A 267 56.36 18.45 20.70
N LYS A 268 57.32 18.68 21.59
CA LYS A 268 57.20 19.26 22.94
C LYS A 268 57.65 20.74 22.90
N SER A 269 57.16 21.48 23.90
CA SER A 269 57.68 22.77 24.43
C SER A 269 57.37 24.02 23.59
N ALA A 270 57.03 25.19 24.15
CA ALA A 270 57.33 25.71 25.47
C ALA A 270 56.28 26.70 26.02
N LYS A 271 56.40 26.85 27.34
CA LYS A 271 55.67 27.61 28.36
C LYS A 271 55.95 29.12 28.29
N LYS A 272 54.93 29.97 28.53
CA LYS A 272 55.12 31.21 29.32
C LYS A 272 53.81 31.64 29.99
N LYS A 273 53.91 31.88 31.31
CA LYS A 273 52.89 32.39 32.24
C LYS A 273 53.01 33.92 32.35
N SER A 274 51.87 34.60 32.58
CA SER A 274 51.66 35.72 33.51
C SER A 274 50.16 36.10 33.44
N SER A 275 49.32 35.89 34.47
CA SER A 275 49.03 36.78 35.62
C SER A 275 48.69 38.22 35.17
N SER A 276 47.64 38.91 35.60
CA SER A 276 46.74 38.79 36.77
C SER A 276 45.55 39.76 36.62
N SER A 277 44.54 39.57 37.48
CA SER A 277 43.70 40.58 38.17
C SER A 277 42.89 41.60 37.32
N GLU A 278 41.57 41.50 37.24
CA GLU A 278 40.57 41.90 38.27
C GLU A 278 40.29 43.42 38.28
N THR A 279 39.10 43.84 37.82
CA THR A 279 38.31 44.87 38.55
C THR A 279 36.84 44.93 38.13
N LYS A 280 35.99 45.01 39.17
CA LYS A 280 34.54 45.27 39.22
C LYS A 280 34.12 46.66 38.72
N LYS A 281 32.91 46.75 38.17
CA LYS A 281 31.82 47.73 38.53
C LYS A 281 30.58 47.40 37.65
N LYS A 282 29.43 46.92 38.15
CA LYS A 282 28.45 47.39 39.16
C LYS A 282 27.44 48.42 38.60
N LYS A 283 26.15 48.01 38.62
CA LYS A 283 24.89 48.80 38.64
C LYS A 283 24.50 49.49 37.31
N LYS A 284 23.23 49.64 36.90
CA LYS A 284 21.93 49.68 37.63
C LYS A 284 20.78 49.69 36.58
N SER A 285 19.58 49.18 36.96
CA SER A 285 18.18 49.69 36.75
C SER A 285 17.81 50.46 35.46
N ALA A 286 16.60 50.48 34.89
CA ALA A 286 15.23 50.04 35.17
C ALA A 286 14.42 50.28 33.86
N ALA A 287 13.43 49.46 33.51
CA ALA A 287 11.98 49.76 33.51
C ALA A 287 11.52 50.96 32.67
N SER A 288 10.65 50.72 31.68
CA SER A 288 9.24 51.15 31.66
C SER A 288 8.63 51.03 30.27
N ASP A 289 7.51 50.31 30.20
CA ASP A 289 6.31 50.48 29.39
C ASP A 289 6.32 51.53 28.25
N GLU A 290 6.10 51.07 27.02
CA GLU A 290 4.96 51.41 26.15
C GLU A 290 4.67 50.24 25.20
#